data_AF-A0A524PVH4-F1
#
_entry.id   AF-A0A524PVH4-F1
#
_cell.length_a   1.000
_cell.length_b   1.000
_cell.length_c   1.000
_cell.angle_alpha   90.00
_cell.angle_beta   90.00
_cell.angle_gamma   90.00
#
_symmetry.space_group_name_H-M   'P 1'
#
loop_
_entity.id
_entity.type
_entity.pdbx_description
1 polymer ?
#
loop_
_entity_poly.entity_id
_entity_poly.type
_entity_poly.pdbx_seq_one_letter_code
_entity_poly.pdbx_strand_id
1 'polypeptide(L)'
;NQVYRRYIAQGDSARLKGRLSNRCLRLWTNPVITWDGRVVPCCFDKDATYEMGNLYESTFREIWNGKKYGIFREKLLSDRRGIEICSNCTSGISREVRV
;
A
#
# COMPACT_ATOMS: atom_id res chain seq x y z
N ASN A 1 -1.15 -25.37 8.05
CA ASN A 1 -1.53 -25.09 9.46
C ASN A 1 -2.63 -24.01 9.49
N GLN A 2 -3.83 -24.34 10.00
CA GLN A 2 -5.00 -23.43 10.00
C GLN A 2 -4.91 -22.28 11.02
N VAL A 3 -4.10 -22.43 12.06
CA VAL A 3 -3.89 -21.42 13.10
C VAL A 3 -3.05 -20.27 12.54
N TYR A 4 -1.96 -20.58 11.85
CA TYR A 4 -1.00 -19.57 11.36
C TYR A 4 -1.25 -19.05 9.94
N ARG A 5 -2.22 -19.62 9.20
CA ARG A 5 -2.53 -19.14 7.84
C ARG A 5 -3.02 -17.69 7.86
N ARG A 6 -2.60 -16.93 6.84
CA ARG A 6 -2.98 -15.53 6.64
C ARG A 6 -4.43 -15.35 6.18
N TYR A 7 -4.98 -16.35 5.49
CA TYR A 7 -6.29 -16.30 4.85
C TYR A 7 -7.25 -17.32 5.45
N ILE A 8 -8.53 -16.99 5.46
CA ILE A 8 -9.63 -17.93 5.73
C ILE A 8 -10.23 -18.30 4.37
N ALA A 9 -10.16 -19.59 4.03
CA ALA A 9 -10.79 -20.12 2.83
C ALA A 9 -12.33 -20.05 2.96
N GLN A 10 -13.00 -19.64 1.89
CA GLN A 10 -14.44 -19.51 1.75
C GLN A 10 -14.83 -20.06 0.37
N GLY A 11 -14.88 -21.40 0.25
CA GLY A 11 -15.03 -22.07 -1.05
C GLY A 11 -13.89 -21.70 -1.99
N ASP A 12 -14.24 -21.18 -3.17
CA ASP A 12 -13.30 -20.71 -4.19
C ASP A 12 -12.68 -19.32 -3.88
N SER A 13 -13.11 -18.69 -2.78
CA SER A 13 -12.62 -17.38 -2.36
C SER A 13 -11.78 -17.45 -1.08
N ALA A 14 -11.01 -16.39 -0.82
CA ALA A 14 -10.22 -16.26 0.38
C ALA A 14 -10.32 -14.85 0.94
N ARG A 15 -10.53 -14.74 2.26
CA ARG A 15 -10.50 -13.44 2.95
C ARG A 15 -9.32 -13.36 3.91
N LEU A 16 -8.81 -12.15 4.13
CA LEU A 16 -7.78 -11.89 5.13
C LEU A 16 -8.29 -12.28 6.53
N LYS A 17 -7.46 -12.99 7.29
CA LYS A 17 -7.74 -13.36 8.70
C LYS A 17 -7.58 -12.16 9.64
N GLY A 18 -6.59 -11.31 9.39
CA GLY A 18 -6.31 -10.12 10.23
C GLY A 18 -7.11 -8.89 9.80
N ARG A 19 -7.14 -7.87 10.67
CA ARG A 19 -7.81 -6.60 10.37
C ARG A 19 -6.84 -5.68 9.63
N LEU A 20 -7.33 -5.09 8.54
CA LEU A 20 -6.63 -4.04 7.79
C LEU A 20 -7.16 -2.68 8.24
N SER A 21 -6.32 -1.89 8.90
CA SER A 21 -6.64 -0.51 9.26
C SER A 21 -6.33 0.44 8.10
N ASN A 22 -7.05 1.56 8.03
CA ASN A 22 -6.79 2.67 7.09
C ASN A 22 -5.54 3.48 7.49
N ARG A 23 -4.46 2.79 7.87
CA ARG A 23 -3.18 3.38 8.25
C ARG A 23 -2.07 2.51 7.65
N CYS A 24 -1.04 3.15 7.14
CA CYS A 24 0.11 2.48 6.56
C CYS A 24 1.36 3.33 6.79
N LEU A 25 2.29 2.86 7.62
CA LEU A 25 3.52 3.61 7.91
C LEU A 25 4.43 3.74 6.68
N ARG A 26 4.45 2.71 5.81
CA ARG A 26 5.28 2.69 4.60
C ARG A 26 4.99 3.83 3.64
N LEU A 27 3.72 4.26 3.55
CA LEU A 27 3.34 5.39 2.69
C LEU A 27 4.06 6.69 3.07
N TRP A 28 4.47 6.82 4.34
CA TRP A 28 5.10 8.02 4.89
C TRP A 28 6.62 7.95 4.95
N THR A 29 7.20 6.76 4.79
CA THR A 29 8.61 6.50 5.12
C THR A 29 9.36 5.72 4.05
N ASN A 30 8.67 5.07 3.10
CA ASN A 30 9.28 4.18 2.11
C ASN A 30 8.70 4.40 0.70
N PRO A 31 8.87 5.60 0.11
CA PRO A 31 8.67 5.75 -1.33
C PRO A 31 9.65 4.86 -2.10
N VAL A 32 9.29 4.49 -3.33
CA VAL A 32 10.17 3.75 -4.23
C VAL A 32 10.42 4.58 -5.47
N ILE A 33 11.68 4.59 -5.93
CA ILE A 33 12.10 5.17 -7.19
C ILE A 33 12.43 4.01 -8.11
N THR A 34 11.80 3.98 -9.27
CA THR A 34 12.02 2.97 -10.31
C THR A 34 13.25 3.34 -11.17
N TRP A 35 13.72 2.40 -11.99
CA TRP A 35 14.92 2.58 -12.80
C TRP A 35 14.79 3.69 -13.86
N ASP A 36 13.56 4.02 -14.28
CA ASP A 36 13.24 5.07 -15.26
C ASP A 36 12.82 6.40 -14.60
N GLY A 37 13.16 6.59 -13.32
CA GLY A 37 12.96 7.85 -12.61
C GLY A 37 11.55 8.07 -12.05
N ARG A 38 10.59 7.17 -12.29
CA ARG A 38 9.25 7.28 -11.69
C ARG A 38 9.31 7.03 -10.18
N VAL A 39 8.62 7.89 -9.44
CA VAL A 39 8.39 7.78 -8.00
C VAL A 39 7.02 7.14 -7.76
N VAL A 40 6.97 6.08 -6.97
CA VAL A 40 5.74 5.37 -6.60
C VAL A 40 5.60 5.29 -5.07
N PRO A 41 4.37 5.17 -4.53
CA PRO A 41 4.12 5.33 -3.10
C PRO A 41 4.49 4.09 -2.27
N CYS A 42 4.73 2.93 -2.89
CA CYS A 42 4.97 1.67 -2.18
C CYS A 42 5.62 0.62 -3.09
N CYS A 43 6.47 -0.24 -2.54
CA CYS A 43 7.04 -1.41 -3.25
C CYS A 43 6.01 -2.49 -3.62
N PHE A 44 4.79 -2.43 -3.08
CA PHE A 44 3.69 -3.31 -3.50
C PHE A 44 3.09 -2.92 -4.86
N ASP A 45 3.41 -1.74 -5.38
CA ASP A 45 3.06 -1.29 -6.72
C ASP A 45 4.09 -1.82 -7.75
N LYS A 46 4.00 -3.11 -8.05
CA LYS A 46 5.01 -3.82 -8.86
C LYS A 46 5.12 -3.30 -10.28
N ASP A 47 4.00 -2.85 -10.84
CA ASP A 47 3.90 -2.38 -12.22
C ASP A 47 3.93 -0.84 -12.31
N ALA A 48 4.23 -0.16 -11.19
CA ALA A 48 4.27 1.30 -11.07
C ALA A 48 2.99 2.00 -11.57
N THR A 49 1.84 1.40 -11.28
CA THR A 49 0.51 1.89 -11.70
C THR A 49 0.10 3.18 -10.98
N TYR A 50 0.60 3.39 -9.76
CA TYR A 50 0.34 4.57 -8.95
C TYR A 50 1.54 5.51 -9.01
N GLU A 51 1.85 6.02 -10.20
CA GLU A 51 2.94 6.99 -10.37
C GLU A 51 2.62 8.32 -9.68
N MET A 52 3.52 8.75 -8.80
CA MET A 52 3.43 10.02 -8.06
C MET A 52 4.14 11.17 -8.78
N GLY A 53 5.07 10.88 -9.69
CA GLY A 53 5.80 11.82 -10.53
C GLY A 53 7.09 11.21 -11.07
N ASN A 54 7.83 11.96 -11.88
CA ASN A 54 9.12 11.52 -12.46
C ASN A 54 10.25 12.50 -12.07
N LEU A 55 11.39 11.96 -11.62
CA LEU A 55 12.55 12.73 -11.20
C LEU A 55 13.29 13.44 -12.34
N TYR A 56 13.02 13.08 -13.60
CA TYR A 56 13.49 13.83 -14.76
C TYR A 56 12.74 15.15 -14.97
N GLU A 57 11.56 15.31 -14.35
CA GLU A 57 10.69 16.48 -14.53
C GLU A 57 10.57 17.36 -13.28
N SER A 58 10.73 16.78 -12.08
CA SER A 58 10.50 17.48 -10.82
C SER A 58 11.38 16.92 -9.71
N THR A 59 11.73 17.75 -8.73
CA THR A 59 12.48 17.29 -7.57
C THR A 59 11.64 16.33 -6.72
N PHE A 60 12.30 15.43 -6.01
CA PHE A 60 11.61 14.53 -5.08
C PHE A 60 10.76 15.28 -4.06
N ARG A 61 11.22 16.46 -3.60
CA ARG A 61 10.47 17.29 -2.62
C ARG A 61 9.16 17.80 -3.21
N GLU A 62 9.15 18.23 -4.45
CA GLU A 62 7.93 18.69 -5.14
C GLU A 62 6.96 17.52 -5.34
N ILE A 63 7.47 16.37 -5.77
CA ILE A 63 6.67 15.15 -5.94
C ILE A 63 6.05 14.74 -4.60
N TRP A 64 6.86 14.62 -3.54
CA TRP A 64 6.47 14.13 -2.21
C TRP A 64 5.39 14.99 -1.52
N ASN A 65 5.44 16.31 -1.74
CA ASN A 65 4.46 17.27 -1.24
C ASN A 65 3.38 17.61 -2.29
N GLY A 66 3.43 16.97 -3.45
CA GLY A 66 2.54 17.21 -4.57
C GLY A 66 1.16 16.61 -4.39
N LYS A 67 0.24 17.06 -5.25
CA LYS A 67 -1.19 16.69 -5.22
C LYS A 67 -1.42 15.18 -5.34
N LYS A 68 -0.65 14.47 -6.19
CA LYS A 68 -0.77 13.01 -6.38
C LYS A 68 -0.55 12.25 -5.06
N TYR A 69 0.50 12.59 -4.31
CA TYR A 69 0.77 12.00 -3.00
C TYR A 69 -0.32 12.38 -1.97
N GLY A 70 -0.77 13.63 -1.97
CA GLY A 70 -1.86 14.09 -1.08
C GLY A 70 -3.13 13.25 -1.27
N ILE A 71 -3.60 13.13 -2.51
CA ILE A 71 -4.79 12.33 -2.86
C ILE A 71 -4.61 10.87 -2.47
N PHE A 72 -3.44 10.27 -2.73
CA PHE A 72 -3.19 8.88 -2.37
C PHE A 72 -3.22 8.67 -0.85
N ARG A 73 -2.65 9.61 -0.08
CA ARG A 73 -2.67 9.59 1.39
C ARG A 73 -4.09 9.73 1.93
N GLU A 74 -4.87 10.66 1.41
CA GLU A 74 -6.28 10.83 1.78
C GLU A 74 -7.09 9.56 1.47
N LYS A 75 -6.92 8.99 0.28
CA LYS A 75 -7.59 7.73 -0.10
C LYS A 75 -7.21 6.58 0.82
N LEU A 76 -5.93 6.47 1.21
CA LEU A 76 -5.51 5.41 2.14
C LEU A 76 -6.09 5.60 3.54
N LEU A 77 -6.22 6.84 4.01
CA LEU A 77 -6.80 7.15 5.32
C LEU A 77 -8.32 6.96 5.37
N SER A 78 -9.01 7.14 4.23
CA SER A 78 -10.47 6.98 4.13
C SER A 78 -10.91 5.55 3.77
N ASP A 79 -10.27 4.94 2.77
CA ASP A 79 -10.55 3.57 2.32
C ASP A 79 -9.30 2.89 1.74
N ARG A 80 -8.52 2.28 2.63
CA ARG A 80 -7.35 1.50 2.23
C ARG A 80 -7.73 0.25 1.42
N ARG A 81 -8.93 -0.31 1.62
CA ARG A 81 -9.34 -1.54 0.93
C ARG A 81 -9.69 -1.28 -0.54
N GLY A 82 -10.15 -0.08 -0.87
CA GLY A 82 -10.38 0.37 -2.25
C GLY A 82 -9.12 0.74 -3.04
N ILE A 83 -7.92 0.51 -2.50
CA ILE A 83 -6.65 0.62 -3.22
C ILE A 83 -6.12 -0.79 -3.45
N GLU A 84 -6.03 -1.22 -4.70
CA GLU A 84 -5.74 -2.61 -5.09
C GLU A 84 -4.47 -3.15 -4.42
N ILE A 85 -3.36 -2.43 -4.57
CA ILE A 85 -2.05 -2.80 -3.99
C ILE A 85 -2.04 -2.81 -2.45
N CYS A 86 -3.01 -2.13 -1.82
CA CYS A 86 -3.13 -2.04 -0.37
C CYS A 86 -4.08 -3.09 0.21
N SER A 87 -5.11 -3.49 -0.54
CA SER A 87 -6.23 -4.34 -0.12
C SER A 87 -5.77 -5.69 0.46
N ASN A 88 -4.68 -6.23 -0.07
CA ASN A 88 -4.06 -7.49 0.35
C ASN A 88 -2.60 -7.31 0.83
N CYS A 89 -2.22 -6.10 1.27
CA CYS A 89 -0.86 -5.82 1.72
C CYS A 89 -0.56 -6.47 3.09
N THR A 90 0.66 -6.97 3.28
CA THR A 90 1.09 -7.57 4.56
C THR A 90 1.38 -6.55 5.66
N SER A 91 1.59 -5.29 5.29
CA SER A 91 2.02 -4.24 6.21
C SER A 91 0.82 -3.64 6.97
N GLY A 92 0.96 -3.46 8.28
CA GLY A 92 -0.09 -2.85 9.10
C GLY A 92 -1.35 -3.71 9.32
N ILE A 93 -1.22 -5.04 9.17
CA ILE A 93 -2.26 -5.99 9.58
C ILE A 93 -2.07 -6.29 11.07
N SER A 94 -3.11 -6.09 11.88
CA SER A 94 -3.10 -6.64 13.24
C SER A 94 -3.33 -8.15 13.19
N ARG A 95 -2.39 -8.91 13.77
CA ARG A 95 -2.53 -10.35 13.92
C ARG A 95 -3.24 -10.61 15.25
N GLU A 96 -4.56 -10.78 15.21
CA GLU A 96 -5.30 -11.37 16.33
C GLU A 96 -5.04 -12.88 16.33
N VAL A 97 -3.83 -13.29 16.72
CA VAL A 97 -3.56 -14.66 17.12
C VAL A 97 -3.60 -14.65 18.64
N ARG A 98 -4.79 -14.84 19.20
CA ARG A 98 -4.90 -15.24 20.61
C ARG A 98 -4.44 -16.70 20.66
N VAL A 99 -3.26 -16.91 21.25
CA VAL A 99 -2.83 -18.24 21.73
C VAL A 99 -3.57 -18.47 23.04
#